data_AF-A0A8I1I7S4-F1
#
_entry.id   AF-A0A8I1I7S4-F1
#
_cell.length_a   1.000
_cell.length_b   1.000
_cell.length_c   1.000
_cell.angle_alpha   90.00
_cell.angle_beta   90.00
_cell.angle_gamma   90.00
#
_symmetry.space_group_name_H-M   'P 1'
#
loop_
_entity.id
_entity.type
_entity.pdbx_description
1 polymer ?
#
loop_
_entity_poly.entity_id
_entity_poly.type
_entity_poly.pdbx_seq_one_letter_code
_entity_poly.pdbx_strand_id
1 'polypeptide(L)'
;MKKFISTETNPGEFLVPSLSDGSWKLKGLKSKKDYQKGMIVFVGKDITAKDVFAKMVDNGHVFSSVDSQLECLEKLISDIPNFKIGTKVTLSEGKLNVFQS
;
A
#
# COMPACT_ATOMS: atom_id res chain seq x y z
N MET A 1 4.67 -2.74 -12.65
CA MET A 1 5.79 -2.36 -11.76
C MET A 1 6.22 -3.54 -10.89
N LYS A 2 7.53 -3.72 -10.64
CA LYS A 2 8.09 -4.84 -9.84
C LYS A 2 8.46 -4.51 -8.38
N LYS A 3 8.02 -3.36 -7.85
CA LYS A 3 8.21 -2.93 -6.47
C LYS A 3 6.86 -2.87 -5.76
N PHE A 4 6.84 -3.02 -4.44
CA PHE A 4 5.65 -2.83 -3.61
C PHE A 4 6.00 -2.44 -2.18
N ILE A 5 5.02 -2.35 -1.29
CA ILE A 5 5.21 -2.02 0.13
C ILE A 5 4.99 -3.27 0.98
N SER A 6 5.88 -3.55 1.91
CA SER A 6 5.77 -4.63 2.90
C SER A 6 6.05 -4.10 4.30
N THR A 7 5.62 -4.84 5.32
CA THR A 7 6.08 -4.60 6.69
C THR A 7 7.58 -4.92 6.82
N GLU A 8 8.26 -4.24 7.75
CA GLU A 8 9.67 -4.54 8.08
C GLU A 8 9.81 -5.88 8.84
N THR A 9 8.80 -6.25 9.64
CA THR A 9 8.87 -7.37 10.58
C THR A 9 8.35 -8.69 10.01
N ASN A 10 7.51 -8.63 8.97
CA ASN A 10 6.96 -9.81 8.30
C ASN A 10 7.00 -9.60 6.77
N PRO A 11 8.05 -10.10 6.09
CA PRO A 11 8.22 -9.96 4.64
C PRO A 11 7.08 -10.55 3.79
N GLY A 12 6.22 -11.39 4.38
CA GLY A 12 5.04 -11.95 3.72
C GLY A 12 3.77 -11.09 3.82
N GLU A 13 3.83 -9.97 4.56
CA GLU A 13 2.72 -9.04 4.76
C GLU A 13 2.94 -7.77 3.91
N PHE A 14 2.22 -7.72 2.79
CA PHE A 14 2.19 -6.54 1.93
C PHE A 14 1.22 -5.49 2.44
N LEU A 15 1.53 -4.22 2.20
CA LEU A 15 0.73 -3.09 2.66
C LEU A 15 0.06 -2.38 1.50
N VAL A 16 -1.18 -1.97 1.73
CA VAL A 16 -2.04 -1.25 0.79
C VAL A 16 -2.58 0.01 1.43
N PRO A 17 -2.86 1.08 0.65
CA PRO A 17 -3.58 2.22 1.18
C PRO A 17 -5.02 1.78 1.52
N SER A 18 -5.53 2.21 2.67
CA SER A 18 -6.93 2.00 3.04
C SER A 18 -7.44 3.25 3.73
N LEU A 19 -8.62 3.71 3.33
CA LEU A 19 -9.31 4.79 4.02
C LEU A 19 -10.02 4.21 5.25
N SER A 20 -9.56 4.57 6.45
CA SER A 20 -10.16 4.16 7.73
C SER A 20 -10.32 5.40 8.61
N ASP A 21 -11.50 5.58 9.18
CA ASP A 21 -11.80 6.68 10.11
C ASP A 21 -11.51 8.06 9.50
N GLY A 22 -11.78 8.23 8.21
CA GLY A 22 -11.54 9.48 7.47
C GLY A 22 -10.07 9.75 7.11
N SER A 23 -9.15 8.82 7.40
CA SER A 23 -7.72 8.99 7.12
C SER A 23 -7.14 7.83 6.30
N TRP A 24 -6.24 8.15 5.38
CA TRP A 24 -5.50 7.16 4.61
C TRP A 24 -4.39 6.55 5.47
N LYS A 25 -4.42 5.23 5.64
CA LYS A 25 -3.41 4.47 6.40
C LYS A 25 -2.82 3.35 5.54
N LEU A 26 -1.61 2.92 5.89
CA LEU A 26 -1.10 1.65 5.38
C LEU A 26 -1.80 0.51 6.13
N LYS A 27 -2.40 -0.41 5.39
CA LYS A 27 -3.12 -1.55 5.93
C LYS A 27 -2.54 -2.85 5.39
N GLY A 28 -2.42 -3.84 6.25
CA GLY A 28 -1.98 -5.18 5.88
C GLY A 28 -2.97 -5.82 4.91
N LEU A 29 -2.49 -6.25 3.74
CA LEU A 29 -3.32 -6.83 2.69
C LEU A 29 -3.99 -8.12 3.16
N LYS A 30 -3.29 -8.95 3.96
CA LYS A 30 -3.85 -10.21 4.51
C LYS A 30 -4.32 -10.01 5.94
N SER A 31 -3.49 -9.40 6.78
CA SER A 31 -3.76 -9.26 8.21
C SER A 31 -4.83 -8.22 8.55
N LYS A 32 -5.10 -7.28 7.64
CA LYS A 32 -5.96 -6.10 7.85
C LYS A 32 -5.55 -5.23 9.05
N LYS A 33 -4.33 -5.39 9.55
CA LYS A 33 -3.80 -4.54 10.61
C LYS A 33 -3.37 -3.20 10.04
N ASP A 34 -3.55 -2.14 10.81
CA ASP A 34 -3.05 -0.81 10.44
C ASP A 34 -1.55 -0.73 10.78
N TYR A 35 -0.80 -0.10 9.89
CA TYR A 35 0.63 0.13 10.03
C TYR A 35 0.93 1.62 9.82
N GLN A 36 1.78 2.18 10.68
CA GLN A 36 2.22 3.57 10.52
C GLN A 36 3.27 3.72 9.41
N LYS A 37 4.07 2.68 9.19
CA LYS A 37 5.18 2.67 8.23
C LYS A 37 5.26 1.34 7.49
N GLY A 38 5.81 1.40 6.29
CA GLY A 38 6.16 0.27 5.45
C GLY A 38 7.54 0.44 4.84
N MET A 39 7.98 -0.57 4.11
CA MET A 39 9.25 -0.57 3.39
C MET A 39 9.03 -0.96 1.94
N ILE A 40 9.72 -0.29 1.03
CA ILE A 40 9.71 -0.60 -0.40
C ILE A 40 10.49 -1.89 -0.64
N VAL A 41 9.83 -2.88 -1.24
CA VAL A 41 10.39 -4.21 -1.52
C VAL A 41 10.27 -4.55 -3.01
N PHE A 42 11.11 -5.45 -3.48
CA PHE A 42 11.00 -6.04 -4.82
C PHE A 42 10.08 -7.26 -4.79
N VAL A 43 9.15 -7.36 -5.75
CA VAL A 43 8.13 -8.41 -5.81
C VAL A 43 8.25 -9.33 -7.03
N GLY A 44 9.24 -9.10 -7.90
CA GLY A 44 9.56 -10.00 -9.03
C GLY A 44 8.55 -10.03 -10.19
N LYS A 45 7.31 -9.59 -9.98
CA LYS A 45 6.24 -9.53 -10.98
C LYS A 45 5.70 -8.13 -11.15
N ASP A 46 5.13 -7.84 -12.30
CA ASP A 46 4.40 -6.60 -12.51
C ASP A 46 3.06 -6.62 -11.79
N ILE A 47 2.84 -5.61 -10.95
CA ILE A 47 1.61 -5.39 -10.20
C ILE A 47 0.94 -4.11 -10.71
N THR A 48 -0.37 -4.18 -10.95
CA THR A 48 -1.23 -3.04 -11.29
C THR A 48 -2.15 -2.67 -10.12
N ALA A 49 -2.74 -1.48 -10.14
CA ALA A 49 -3.74 -1.05 -9.14
C ALA A 49 -4.94 -2.00 -9.10
N LYS A 50 -5.38 -2.52 -10.26
CA LYS A 50 -6.49 -3.49 -10.37
C LYS A 50 -6.16 -4.81 -9.71
N ASP A 51 -4.94 -5.33 -9.87
CA ASP A 51 -4.51 -6.58 -9.21
C ASP A 51 -4.54 -6.44 -7.68
N VAL A 52 -4.07 -5.28 -7.18
CA VAL A 52 -4.08 -4.99 -5.75
C VAL A 52 -5.51 -4.85 -5.25
N PHE A 53 -6.36 -4.09 -5.96
CA PHE A 53 -7.75 -3.89 -5.59
C PHE A 53 -8.52 -5.21 -5.56
N ALA A 54 -8.40 -6.05 -6.60
CA ALA A 54 -8.98 -7.39 -6.63
C ALA A 54 -8.54 -8.20 -5.40
N LYS A 55 -7.25 -8.13 -5.04
CA LYS A 55 -6.74 -8.83 -3.86
C LYS A 55 -7.28 -8.28 -2.54
N MET A 56 -7.54 -6.98 -2.46
CA MET A 56 -8.21 -6.38 -1.30
C MET A 56 -9.66 -6.87 -1.19
N VAL A 57 -10.39 -6.95 -2.30
CA VAL A 57 -11.76 -7.51 -2.34
C VAL A 57 -11.76 -8.98 -1.91
N ASP A 58 -10.88 -9.81 -2.48
CA ASP A 58 -10.74 -11.23 -2.14
C ASP A 58 -10.47 -11.45 -0.65
N ASN A 59 -9.65 -10.58 -0.06
CA ASN A 59 -9.31 -10.65 1.36
C ASN A 59 -10.41 -10.02 2.25
N GLY A 60 -11.48 -9.46 1.69
CA GLY A 60 -12.60 -8.88 2.43
C GLY A 60 -12.27 -7.56 3.11
N HIS A 61 -11.54 -6.68 2.41
CA HIS A 61 -11.41 -5.28 2.84
C HIS A 61 -12.72 -4.53 2.60
N VAL A 62 -13.00 -3.55 3.46
CA VAL A 62 -14.18 -2.69 3.36
C VAL A 62 -13.75 -1.33 2.82
N PHE A 63 -14.55 -0.77 1.92
CA PHE A 63 -14.26 0.50 1.26
C PHE A 63 -15.44 1.44 1.47
N SER A 64 -15.17 2.69 1.87
CA SER A 64 -16.18 3.73 1.91
C SER A 64 -16.56 4.22 0.51
N SER A 65 -15.60 4.23 -0.41
CA SER A 65 -15.76 4.57 -1.82
C SER A 65 -14.80 3.73 -2.67
N VAL A 66 -15.35 2.99 -3.63
CA VAL A 66 -14.57 2.18 -4.58
C VAL A 66 -13.69 3.08 -5.45
N ASP A 67 -14.26 4.17 -5.96
CA ASP A 67 -13.55 5.10 -6.86
C ASP A 67 -12.38 5.76 -6.15
N SER A 68 -12.59 6.26 -4.93
CA SER A 68 -11.52 6.88 -4.14
C SER A 68 -10.41 5.89 -3.77
N GLN A 69 -10.76 4.64 -3.53
CA GLN A 69 -9.80 3.57 -3.27
C GLN A 69 -8.96 3.25 -4.50
N LEU A 70 -9.57 3.13 -5.67
CA LEU A 70 -8.87 2.90 -6.93
C LEU A 70 -7.95 4.07 -7.27
N GLU A 71 -8.43 5.30 -7.15
CA GLU A 71 -7.62 6.50 -7.41
C GLU A 71 -6.38 6.55 -6.50
N CYS A 72 -6.53 6.24 -5.21
CA CYS A 72 -5.39 6.19 -4.29
C CYS A 72 -4.41 5.06 -4.63
N LEU A 73 -4.91 3.89 -5.04
CA LEU A 73 -4.07 2.78 -5.49
C LEU A 73 -3.30 3.13 -6.76
N GLU A 74 -3.92 3.79 -7.72
CA GLU A 74 -3.27 4.23 -8.97
C GLU A 74 -2.13 5.22 -8.68
N LYS A 75 -2.38 6.21 -7.82
CA LYS A 75 -1.34 7.14 -7.35
C LYS A 75 -0.19 6.40 -6.68
N LEU A 76 -0.50 5.51 -5.74
CA LEU A 76 0.50 4.70 -5.03
C LEU A 76 1.34 3.85 -5.99
N ILE A 77 0.71 3.17 -6.95
CA ILE A 77 1.40 2.35 -7.97
C ILE A 77 2.28 3.22 -8.88
N SER A 78 1.87 4.45 -9.18
CA SER A 78 2.66 5.41 -9.94
C SER A 78 3.84 5.99 -9.16
N ASP A 79 3.72 6.12 -7.83
CA ASP A 79 4.73 6.74 -6.96
C ASP A 79 5.84 5.76 -6.57
N ILE A 80 5.50 4.49 -6.29
CA ILE A 80 6.45 3.46 -5.82
C ILE A 80 7.73 3.34 -6.67
N PRO A 81 7.72 3.44 -8.02
CA PRO A 81 8.95 3.34 -8.83
C PRO A 81 10.02 4.34 -8.43
N ASN A 82 9.61 5.52 -7.94
CA ASN A 82 10.49 6.64 -7.56
C ASN A 82 11.27 6.38 -6.26
N PHE A 83 10.85 5.38 -5.47
CA PHE A 83 11.53 5.03 -4.22
C PHE A 83 12.56 3.92 -4.45
N LYS A 84 13.67 3.96 -3.70
CA LYS A 84 14.66 2.88 -3.67
C LYS A 84 14.11 1.70 -2.87
N ILE A 85 14.55 0.49 -3.22
CA ILE A 85 14.28 -0.70 -2.39
C ILE A 85 14.93 -0.47 -1.02
N GLY A 86 14.23 -0.83 0.06
CA GLY A 86 14.64 -0.58 1.43
C GLY A 86 14.24 0.80 1.98
N THR A 87 13.72 1.71 1.14
CA THR A 87 13.19 2.99 1.63
C THR A 87 11.97 2.76 2.52
N LYS A 88 11.99 3.37 3.71
CA LYS A 88 10.84 3.38 4.61
C LYS A 88 9.88 4.49 4.20
N VAL A 89 8.59 4.17 4.19
CA VAL A 89 7.54 5.10 3.76
C VAL A 89 6.39 5.13 4.76
N THR A 90 5.72 6.27 4.83
CA THR A 90 4.41 6.45 5.48
C THR A 90 3.37 6.83 4.44
N LEU A 91 2.10 6.72 4.81
CA LEU A 91 0.99 7.20 3.99
C LEU A 91 0.27 8.31 4.74
N SER A 92 0.14 9.47 4.11
CA SER A 92 -0.69 10.58 4.61
C SER A 92 -1.34 11.27 3.43
N GLU A 93 -2.61 11.66 3.59
CA GLU A 93 -3.41 12.31 2.54
C GLU A 93 -3.41 11.54 1.20
N GLY A 94 -3.33 10.20 1.26
CA GLY A 94 -3.31 9.33 0.09
C GLY A 94 -2.00 9.34 -0.70
N LYS A 95 -0.93 9.91 -0.15
CA LYS A 95 0.41 9.99 -0.77
C LYS A 95 1.46 9.29 0.08
N LEU A 96 2.42 8.66 -0.61
CA LEU A 96 3.58 8.07 0.04
C LEU A 96 4.62 9.14 0.35
N ASN A 97 5.09 9.16 1.59
CA ASN A 97 6.16 10.04 2.03
C ASN A 97 7.34 9.20 2.54
N VAL A 98 8.56 9.68 2.33
CA VAL A 98 9.74 9.04 2.92
C VAL A 98 9.69 9.22 4.44
N PHE A 99 9.77 8.13 5.18
CA PHE A 99 9.92 8.19 6.63
C PHE A 99 11.37 8.52 6.98
N GLN A 100 11.60 9.69 7.55
CA GLN A 100 12.87 10.08 8.15
C GLN A 100 12.73 9.97 9.67
N SER A 101 13.61 9.18 10.29
CA SER A 101 13.66 8.93 11.74
C SER A 101 14.30 10.08 12.48
#